data_AF-A0A0D7A6R1-F1
#
_entry.id   AF-A0A0D7A6R1-F1
#
_cell.length_a   1.000
_cell.length_b   1.000
_cell.length_c   1.000
_cell.angle_alpha   90.00
_cell.angle_beta   90.00
_cell.angle_gamma   90.00
#
_symmetry.space_group_name_H-M   'P 1'
#
loop_
_entity.id
_entity.type
_entity.pdbx_description
1 polymer ?
#
loop_
_entity_poly.entity_id
_entity_poly.type
_entity_poly.pdbx_seq_one_letter_code
_entity_poly.pdbx_strand_id
1 'polypeptide(L)'
;VVKNTSGTIEVFNTVTDEDVSQGSASDGSGNGLNAPAILWIGFSFLIGVPMACAGIRGWRFTVGVGIGCALAVLAWAAFINTMSAAGIPDMLLLLIVFAFFFVGSMLGWFEFARLAGIILIAFVGGLAFGVRIAIIKEDLLISKTSLFSLDWVIVLVFTVSAGATAIWKQRLALVIFFSPQVSRTFFVGLGVDLIIQKQKGMGRGLIYLFDRNSAHLADLYTSGYKPQLSTRIVIYVTLGLT
;
A
#
# COMPACT_ATOMS: atom_id res chain seq x y z
N VAL A 1 -8.39 22.80 11.89
CA VAL A 1 -8.05 23.86 10.92
C VAL A 1 -6.56 23.83 10.68
N VAL A 2 -6.12 23.87 9.43
CA VAL A 2 -4.70 24.00 9.08
C VAL A 2 -4.42 25.49 8.85
N LYS A 3 -3.52 26.08 9.63
CA LYS A 3 -3.12 27.49 9.49
C LYS A 3 -1.62 27.55 9.23
N ASN A 4 -1.21 28.49 8.38
CA ASN A 4 0.20 28.84 8.25
C ASN A 4 0.45 30.05 9.15
N THR A 5 0.96 29.79 10.35
CA THR A 5 1.34 30.83 11.31
C THR A 5 2.85 30.93 11.27
N SER A 6 3.39 32.10 10.95
CA SER A 6 4.84 32.38 11.01
C SER A 6 5.73 31.53 10.08
N GLY A 7 5.18 30.89 9.05
CA GLY A 7 5.92 30.02 8.12
C GLY A 7 5.92 28.54 8.49
N THR A 8 5.30 28.18 9.61
CA THR A 8 5.07 26.81 10.06
C THR A 8 3.60 26.44 9.92
N ILE A 9 3.33 25.24 9.41
CA ILE A 9 1.96 24.73 9.32
C ILE A 9 1.55 24.17 10.69
N GLU A 10 0.58 24.83 11.31
CA GLU A 10 -0.03 24.44 12.58
C GLU A 10 -1.42 23.84 12.32
N VAL A 11 -1.78 22.82 13.10
CA VAL A 11 -3.03 22.08 12.93
C VAL A 11 -3.82 22.14 14.23
N PHE A 12 -4.94 22.85 14.20
CA PHE A 12 -5.81 23.02 15.37
C PHE A 12 -7.02 22.10 15.31
N ASN A 13 -7.44 21.58 16.46
CA ASN A 13 -8.73 20.88 16.58
C ASN A 13 -9.88 21.89 16.41
N THR A 14 -10.85 21.61 15.54
CA THR A 14 -11.97 22.53 15.27
C THR A 14 -12.97 22.64 16.42
N VAL A 15 -12.95 21.72 17.37
CA VAL A 15 -13.88 21.67 18.51
C VAL A 15 -13.22 22.23 19.77
N THR A 16 -11.97 21.86 20.06
CA THR A 16 -11.27 22.29 21.29
C THR A 16 -10.38 23.51 21.09
N ASP A 17 -10.09 23.90 19.84
CA ASP A 17 -9.12 24.94 19.46
C ASP A 17 -7.70 24.70 20.00
N GLU A 18 -7.42 23.47 20.47
CA GLU A 18 -6.10 23.05 20.92
C GLU A 18 -5.23 22.67 19.72
N ASP A 19 -3.92 22.93 19.86
CA ASP A 19 -2.91 22.53 18.89
C ASP A 19 -2.74 21.00 18.87
N VAL A 20 -2.76 20.42 17.68
CA VAL A 20 -2.52 19.00 17.44
C VAL A 20 -1.07 18.85 17.04
N SER A 21 -0.26 18.27 17.95
CA SER A 21 1.14 17.94 17.67
C SER A 21 1.29 17.25 16.32
N GLN A 22 2.27 17.69 15.52
CA GLN A 22 2.50 17.18 14.17
C GLN A 22 3.80 16.37 14.10
N GLY A 23 3.76 15.29 13.32
CA GLY A 23 4.89 14.41 13.01
C GLY A 23 5.05 14.22 11.50
N SER A 24 6.18 13.63 11.11
CA SER A 24 6.39 13.22 9.71
C SER A 24 5.58 11.97 9.41
N ALA A 25 4.87 11.95 8.29
CA ALA A 25 4.21 10.73 7.83
C ALA A 25 5.27 9.70 7.40
N SER A 26 5.24 8.52 8.00
CA SER A 26 6.10 7.38 7.65
C SER A 26 5.26 6.12 7.46
N ASP A 27 5.61 5.32 6.45
CA ASP A 27 5.07 3.99 6.22
C ASP A 27 5.95 2.87 6.80
N GLY A 28 7.02 3.22 7.53
CA GLY A 28 8.01 2.27 8.04
C GLY A 28 9.05 1.83 6.99
N SER A 29 9.02 2.39 5.77
CA SER A 29 10.00 2.07 4.72
C SER A 29 11.33 2.81 4.87
N GLY A 30 11.53 3.56 5.96
CA GLY A 30 12.80 4.24 6.24
C GLY A 30 13.00 5.51 5.41
N ASN A 31 14.27 5.89 5.23
CA ASN A 31 14.66 7.07 4.45
C ASN A 31 15.93 6.76 3.66
N GLY A 32 15.89 7.05 2.37
CA GLY A 32 16.98 6.75 1.46
C GLY A 32 17.17 5.24 1.33
N LEU A 33 18.37 4.77 1.66
CA LEU A 33 18.75 3.35 1.65
C LEU A 33 19.22 2.90 3.04
N ASN A 34 18.58 3.40 4.09
CA ASN A 34 18.82 2.90 5.44
C ASN A 34 18.27 1.47 5.60
N ALA A 35 18.50 0.86 6.77
CA ALA A 35 18.16 -0.55 6.99
C ALA A 35 16.68 -0.89 6.73
N PRO A 36 15.68 -0.10 7.22
CA PRO A 36 14.29 -0.36 6.89
C PRO A 36 13.99 -0.31 5.38
N ALA A 37 14.57 0.65 4.65
CA ALA A 37 14.39 0.78 3.21
C ALA A 37 14.93 -0.43 2.44
N ILE A 38 16.14 -0.89 2.79
CA ILE A 38 16.75 -2.07 2.15
C ILE A 38 15.91 -3.31 2.42
N LEU A 39 15.41 -3.48 3.64
CA LEU A 39 14.54 -4.61 3.99
C LEU A 39 13.21 -4.57 3.22
N TRP A 40 12.62 -3.39 3.04
CA TRP A 40 11.37 -3.23 2.27
C TRP A 40 11.56 -3.49 0.77
N ILE A 41 12.68 -3.04 0.21
CA ILE A 41 13.10 -3.38 -1.16
C ILE A 41 13.29 -4.89 -1.29
N GLY A 42 14.04 -5.50 -0.36
CA GLY A 42 14.29 -6.93 -0.33
C GLY A 42 13.01 -7.73 -0.25
N PHE A 43 12.08 -7.34 0.64
CA PHE A 43 10.75 -7.95 0.76
C PHE A 43 9.94 -7.83 -0.53
N SER A 44 9.93 -6.65 -1.15
CA SER A 44 9.22 -6.41 -2.41
C SER A 44 9.69 -7.37 -3.52
N PHE A 45 10.99 -7.59 -3.67
CA PHE A 45 11.49 -8.57 -4.64
C PHE A 45 11.31 -10.02 -4.18
N LEU A 46 11.49 -10.32 -2.89
CA LEU A 46 11.33 -11.65 -2.32
C LEU A 46 9.90 -12.18 -2.48
N ILE A 47 8.90 -11.32 -2.49
CA ILE A 47 7.51 -11.71 -2.77
C ILE A 47 7.20 -11.58 -4.26
N GLY A 48 7.54 -10.44 -4.87
CA GLY A 48 7.19 -10.13 -6.26
C GLY A 48 7.81 -11.10 -7.28
N VAL A 49 9.09 -11.47 -7.14
CA VAL A 49 9.79 -12.34 -8.10
C VAL A 49 9.29 -13.79 -8.02
N PRO A 50 9.20 -14.45 -6.84
CA PRO A 50 8.62 -15.78 -6.77
C PRO A 50 7.16 -15.81 -7.22
N MET A 51 6.36 -14.78 -6.95
CA MET A 51 5.01 -14.69 -7.52
C MET A 51 5.01 -14.59 -9.05
N ALA A 52 6.06 -14.01 -9.66
CA ALA A 52 6.23 -13.99 -11.11
C ALA A 52 6.47 -15.39 -11.70
N CYS A 53 7.21 -16.24 -10.98
CA CYS A 53 7.61 -17.56 -11.44
C CYS A 53 6.64 -18.68 -11.04
N ALA A 54 6.06 -18.61 -9.85
CA ALA A 54 5.26 -19.68 -9.25
C ALA A 54 3.89 -19.87 -9.92
N GLY A 55 3.36 -18.81 -10.55
CA GLY A 55 2.07 -18.81 -11.22
C GLY A 55 0.95 -19.41 -10.36
N ILE A 56 -0.01 -20.08 -11.01
CA ILE A 56 -1.12 -20.78 -10.33
C ILE A 56 -0.67 -22.14 -9.76
N ARG A 57 0.50 -22.65 -10.18
CA ARG A 57 0.99 -23.98 -9.79
C ARG A 57 1.59 -24.02 -8.39
N GLY A 58 2.14 -22.92 -7.89
CA GLY A 58 2.60 -22.75 -6.51
C GLY A 58 1.48 -22.47 -5.50
N TRP A 59 0.38 -23.21 -5.57
CA TRP A 59 -0.90 -22.82 -4.95
C TRP A 59 -0.82 -22.51 -3.45
N ARG A 60 -0.02 -23.24 -2.66
CA ARG A 60 0.18 -22.94 -1.22
C ARG A 60 0.94 -21.65 -0.97
N PHE A 61 1.96 -21.38 -1.77
CA PHE A 61 2.72 -20.13 -1.67
C PHE A 61 1.84 -18.94 -2.03
N THR A 62 1.10 -19.00 -3.15
CA THR A 62 0.20 -17.92 -3.58
C THR A 62 -0.93 -17.67 -2.58
N VAL A 63 -1.52 -18.72 -2.01
CA VAL A 63 -2.54 -18.62 -0.94
C VAL A 63 -1.94 -17.98 0.31
N GLY A 64 -0.76 -18.42 0.75
CA GLY A 64 -0.04 -17.83 1.87
C GLY A 64 0.22 -16.34 1.66
N VAL A 65 0.79 -15.96 0.51
CA VAL A 65 1.02 -14.55 0.18
C VAL A 65 -0.28 -13.75 0.19
N GLY A 66 -1.39 -14.31 -0.29
CA GLY A 66 -2.71 -13.66 -0.22
C GLY A 66 -3.13 -13.28 1.19
N ILE A 67 -3.08 -14.25 2.11
CA ILE A 67 -3.44 -14.04 3.51
C ILE A 67 -2.44 -13.10 4.19
N GLY A 68 -1.14 -13.34 3.97
CA GLY A 68 -0.05 -12.52 4.50
C GLY A 68 -0.17 -11.06 4.09
N CYS A 69 -0.34 -10.78 2.81
CA CYS A 69 -0.52 -9.42 2.29
C CYS A 69 -1.76 -8.75 2.87
N ALA A 70 -2.89 -9.46 2.96
CA ALA A 70 -4.11 -8.89 3.52
C ALA A 70 -3.91 -8.48 4.99
N LEU A 71 -3.34 -9.35 5.82
CA LEU A 71 -3.03 -9.02 7.22
C LEU A 71 -2.01 -7.89 7.33
N ALA A 72 -0.95 -7.92 6.51
CA ALA A 72 0.10 -6.92 6.50
C ALA A 72 -0.45 -5.52 6.17
N VAL A 73 -1.27 -5.41 5.11
CA VAL A 73 -1.88 -4.14 4.68
C VAL A 73 -2.86 -3.63 5.74
N LEU A 74 -3.70 -4.51 6.32
CA LEU A 74 -4.63 -4.11 7.37
C LEU A 74 -3.91 -3.61 8.63
N ALA A 75 -2.87 -4.33 9.07
CA ALA A 75 -2.05 -3.91 10.20
C ALA A 75 -1.36 -2.58 9.90
N TRP A 76 -0.66 -2.48 8.77
CA TRP A 76 0.02 -1.27 8.34
C TRP A 76 -0.93 -0.06 8.30
N ALA A 77 -2.08 -0.20 7.63
CA ALA A 77 -3.08 0.85 7.52
C ALA A 77 -3.63 1.27 8.90
N ALA A 78 -3.82 0.33 9.81
CA ALA A 78 -4.23 0.63 11.18
C ALA A 78 -3.14 1.43 11.92
N PHE A 79 -1.87 1.04 11.82
CA PHE A 79 -0.78 1.74 12.51
C PHE A 79 -0.58 3.16 12.00
N ILE A 80 -0.44 3.38 10.68
CA ILE A 80 -0.22 4.74 10.15
C ILE A 80 -1.37 5.70 10.53
N ASN A 81 -2.60 5.19 10.63
CA ASN A 81 -3.78 5.99 11.00
C ASN A 81 -4.00 6.15 12.51
N THR A 82 -3.23 5.46 13.36
CA THR A 82 -3.37 5.52 14.84
C THR A 82 -2.10 5.98 15.56
N MET A 83 -1.00 6.17 14.84
CA MET A 83 0.25 6.68 15.40
C MET A 83 0.10 8.11 15.94
N SER A 84 0.76 8.41 17.04
CA SER A 84 0.88 9.78 17.55
C SER A 84 1.90 10.56 16.73
N ALA A 85 1.98 11.87 16.98
CA ALA A 85 2.97 12.76 16.35
C ALA A 85 4.43 12.35 16.60
N ALA A 86 4.72 11.78 17.77
CA ALA A 86 6.04 11.24 18.09
C ALA A 86 6.37 9.99 17.25
N GLY A 87 5.32 9.31 16.74
CA GLY A 87 5.43 8.12 15.94
C GLY A 87 6.04 6.93 16.68
N ILE A 88 6.41 5.92 15.90
CA ILE A 88 7.22 4.78 16.32
C ILE A 88 8.39 4.65 15.35
N PRO A 89 9.53 4.06 15.76
CA PRO A 89 10.65 3.87 14.86
C PRO A 89 10.26 3.06 13.63
N ASP A 90 10.71 3.46 12.43
CA ASP A 90 10.38 2.80 11.17
C ASP A 90 10.69 1.29 11.19
N MET A 91 11.82 0.92 11.79
CA MET A 91 12.22 -0.48 11.95
C MET A 91 11.19 -1.28 12.77
N LEU A 92 10.58 -0.68 13.79
CA LEU A 92 9.57 -1.35 14.60
C LEU A 92 8.27 -1.54 13.81
N LEU A 93 7.80 -0.50 13.10
CA LEU A 93 6.63 -0.60 12.23
C LEU A 93 6.83 -1.66 11.15
N LEU A 94 7.99 -1.66 10.50
CA LEU A 94 8.40 -2.64 9.52
C LEU A 94 8.31 -4.08 10.06
N LEU A 95 8.91 -4.34 11.23
CA LEU A 95 8.92 -5.65 11.85
C LEU A 95 7.52 -6.14 12.21
N ILE A 96 6.65 -5.23 12.67
CA ILE A 96 5.25 -5.56 12.94
C ILE A 96 4.56 -5.99 11.64
N VAL A 97 4.70 -5.22 10.56
CA VAL A 97 4.07 -5.56 9.28
C VAL A 97 4.62 -6.89 8.71
N PHE A 98 5.93 -7.13 8.83
CA PHE A 98 6.55 -8.41 8.48
C PHE A 98 6.04 -9.57 9.33
N ALA A 99 5.82 -9.37 10.64
CA ALA A 99 5.26 -10.40 11.51
C ALA A 99 3.84 -10.78 11.08
N PHE A 100 2.97 -9.80 10.80
CA PHE A 100 1.62 -10.06 10.28
C PHE A 100 1.66 -10.78 8.93
N PHE A 101 2.55 -10.35 8.02
CA PHE A 101 2.75 -11.02 6.74
C PHE A 101 3.18 -12.49 6.93
N PHE A 102 4.17 -12.72 7.79
CA PHE A 102 4.72 -14.06 8.03
C PHE A 102 3.68 -14.99 8.64
N VAL A 103 3.00 -14.55 9.70
CA VAL A 103 1.94 -15.34 10.36
C VAL A 103 0.81 -15.64 9.38
N GLY A 104 0.34 -14.65 8.62
CA GLY A 104 -0.67 -14.86 7.59
C GLY A 104 -0.21 -15.83 6.49
N SER A 105 1.06 -15.72 6.08
CA SER A 105 1.63 -16.62 5.09
C SER A 105 1.71 -18.06 5.58
N MET A 106 2.03 -18.28 6.86
CA MET A 106 2.01 -19.62 7.47
C MET A 106 0.59 -20.21 7.49
N LEU A 107 -0.45 -19.41 7.70
CA LEU A 107 -1.84 -19.90 7.64
C LEU A 107 -2.21 -20.46 6.27
N GLY A 108 -1.68 -19.90 5.18
CA GLY A 108 -1.97 -20.38 3.82
C GLY A 108 -1.39 -21.76 3.48
N TRP A 109 -0.56 -22.34 4.36
CA TRP A 109 -0.08 -23.71 4.21
C TRP A 109 -1.11 -24.76 4.61
N PHE A 110 -2.13 -24.37 5.37
CA PHE A 110 -3.18 -25.27 5.82
C PHE A 110 -4.35 -25.31 4.83
N GLU A 111 -4.88 -26.51 4.56
CA GLU A 111 -5.98 -26.71 3.59
C GLU A 111 -7.25 -25.93 3.96
N PHE A 112 -7.56 -25.77 5.25
CA PHE A 112 -8.75 -25.04 5.69
C PHE A 112 -8.70 -23.55 5.31
N ALA A 113 -7.50 -22.97 5.21
CA ALA A 113 -7.30 -21.56 4.86
C ALA A 113 -7.28 -21.34 3.34
N ARG A 114 -7.30 -22.40 2.53
CA ARG A 114 -7.13 -22.33 1.07
C ARG A 114 -8.16 -21.41 0.41
N LEU A 115 -9.44 -21.60 0.72
CA LEU A 115 -10.50 -20.79 0.11
C LEU A 115 -10.38 -19.31 0.50
N ALA A 116 -10.11 -19.04 1.78
CA ALA A 116 -9.90 -17.69 2.27
C ALA A 116 -8.70 -17.03 1.57
N GLY A 117 -7.56 -17.73 1.44
CA GLY A 117 -6.39 -17.17 0.78
C GLY A 117 -6.59 -16.90 -0.70
N ILE A 118 -7.35 -17.73 -1.44
CA ILE A 118 -7.73 -17.46 -2.84
C ILE A 118 -8.56 -16.17 -2.95
N ILE A 119 -9.51 -15.97 -2.04
CA ILE A 119 -10.36 -14.78 -2.02
C ILE A 119 -9.52 -13.55 -1.64
N LEU A 120 -8.66 -13.66 -0.63
CA LEU A 120 -7.83 -12.57 -0.14
C LEU A 120 -6.77 -12.14 -1.16
N ILE A 121 -6.12 -13.07 -1.86
CA ILE A 121 -5.20 -12.67 -2.94
C ILE A 121 -5.94 -11.96 -4.08
N ALA A 122 -7.22 -12.27 -4.32
CA ALA A 122 -8.02 -11.55 -5.31
C ALA A 122 -8.34 -10.13 -4.85
N PHE A 123 -8.73 -9.95 -3.59
CA PHE A 123 -8.91 -8.62 -3.01
C PHE A 123 -7.62 -7.79 -3.04
N VAL A 124 -6.49 -8.36 -2.60
CA VAL A 124 -5.18 -7.69 -2.60
C VAL A 124 -4.75 -7.30 -4.02
N GLY A 125 -4.98 -8.19 -5.00
CA GLY A 125 -4.73 -7.87 -6.41
C GLY A 125 -5.58 -6.68 -6.89
N GLY A 126 -6.90 -6.74 -6.70
CA GLY A 126 -7.80 -5.63 -7.05
C GLY A 126 -7.42 -4.31 -6.36
N LEU A 127 -7.03 -4.38 -5.08
CA LEU A 127 -6.52 -3.24 -4.31
C LEU A 127 -5.26 -2.68 -4.97
N ALA A 128 -4.26 -3.52 -5.24
CA ALA A 128 -3.00 -3.11 -5.87
C ALA A 128 -3.19 -2.50 -7.26
N PHE A 129 -4.19 -2.96 -8.03
CA PHE A 129 -4.55 -2.36 -9.31
C PHE A 129 -5.19 -0.98 -9.13
N GLY A 130 -6.23 -0.89 -8.29
CA GLY A 130 -6.94 0.36 -8.03
C GLY A 130 -6.06 1.43 -7.42
N VAL A 131 -5.19 1.06 -6.47
CA VAL A 131 -4.21 1.96 -5.85
C VAL A 131 -3.28 2.54 -6.89
N ARG A 132 -2.73 1.70 -7.80
CA ARG A 132 -1.87 2.19 -8.89
C ARG A 132 -2.58 3.20 -9.76
N ILE A 133 -3.85 2.97 -10.10
CA ILE A 133 -4.67 3.93 -10.84
C ILE A 133 -4.80 5.26 -10.07
N ALA A 134 -5.11 5.19 -8.78
CA ALA A 134 -5.27 6.36 -7.93
C ALA A 134 -3.97 7.18 -7.80
N ILE A 135 -2.79 6.55 -7.81
CA ILE A 135 -1.50 7.23 -7.63
C ILE A 135 -0.76 7.54 -8.96
N ILE A 136 -1.42 7.47 -10.12
CA ILE A 136 -0.79 7.81 -11.42
C ILE A 136 -0.36 9.28 -11.48
N LYS A 137 -1.10 10.17 -10.82
CA LYS A 137 -0.94 11.63 -10.94
C LYS A 137 -0.59 12.25 -9.59
N GLU A 138 0.03 13.43 -9.66
CA GLU A 138 0.17 14.37 -8.54
C GLU A 138 -1.17 14.63 -7.86
N ASP A 139 -1.14 14.65 -6.52
CA ASP A 139 -2.30 14.79 -5.65
C ASP A 139 -3.41 13.74 -5.92
N LEU A 140 -3.01 12.56 -6.40
CA LEU A 140 -3.87 11.44 -6.80
C LEU A 140 -4.67 11.71 -8.09
N LEU A 141 -5.44 10.73 -8.53
CA LEU A 141 -6.26 10.84 -9.73
C LEU A 141 -7.32 11.93 -9.56
N ILE A 142 -7.99 11.97 -8.39
CA ILE A 142 -9.01 12.96 -8.06
C ILE A 142 -8.45 13.98 -7.05
N SER A 143 -7.62 14.87 -7.57
CA SER A 143 -6.91 15.94 -6.82
C SER A 143 -7.75 16.94 -6.01
N LYS A 144 -9.09 16.95 -6.13
CA LYS A 144 -9.91 17.86 -5.31
C LYS A 144 -10.08 17.25 -3.91
N THR A 145 -9.65 17.98 -2.88
CA THR A 145 -9.75 17.54 -1.48
C THR A 145 -11.18 17.16 -1.05
N SER A 146 -12.20 17.85 -1.55
CA SER A 146 -13.61 17.52 -1.28
C SER A 146 -14.09 16.23 -1.95
N LEU A 147 -13.34 15.72 -2.94
CA LEU A 147 -13.65 14.53 -3.72
C LEU A 147 -12.64 13.40 -3.51
N PHE A 148 -11.73 13.53 -2.53
CA PHE A 148 -10.72 12.52 -2.21
C PHE A 148 -11.32 11.10 -2.04
N SER A 149 -12.51 11.01 -1.43
CA SER A 149 -13.21 9.73 -1.24
C SER A 149 -13.48 8.98 -2.56
N LEU A 150 -13.51 9.68 -3.70
CA LEU A 150 -13.70 9.05 -5.01
C LEU A 150 -12.47 8.22 -5.45
N ASP A 151 -11.25 8.59 -5.06
CA ASP A 151 -10.07 7.74 -5.29
C ASP A 151 -10.24 6.38 -4.59
N TRP A 152 -10.77 6.41 -3.36
CA TRP A 152 -11.12 5.20 -2.61
C TRP A 152 -12.28 4.42 -3.23
N VAL A 153 -13.27 5.09 -3.82
CA VAL A 153 -14.33 4.40 -4.58
C VAL A 153 -13.74 3.62 -5.75
N ILE A 154 -12.78 4.20 -6.49
CA ILE A 154 -12.10 3.51 -7.60
C ILE A 154 -11.36 2.28 -7.07
N VAL A 155 -10.57 2.45 -6.00
CA VAL A 155 -9.85 1.35 -5.35
C VAL A 155 -10.82 0.25 -4.90
N LEU A 156 -11.94 0.63 -4.29
CA LEU A 156 -12.96 -0.29 -3.79
C LEU A 156 -13.64 -1.07 -4.93
N VAL A 157 -13.97 -0.41 -6.03
CA VAL A 157 -14.58 -1.06 -7.21
C VAL A 157 -13.68 -2.18 -7.71
N PHE A 158 -12.40 -1.92 -7.95
CA PHE A 158 -11.47 -2.97 -8.41
C PHE A 158 -11.27 -4.07 -7.38
N THR A 159 -11.17 -3.71 -6.10
CA THR A 159 -11.02 -4.66 -4.98
C THR A 159 -12.22 -5.61 -4.90
N VAL A 160 -13.44 -5.07 -4.88
CA VAL A 160 -14.69 -5.84 -4.78
C VAL A 160 -14.95 -6.65 -6.04
N SER A 161 -14.74 -6.09 -7.23
CA SER A 161 -14.91 -6.84 -8.49
C SER A 161 -13.96 -8.03 -8.57
N ALA A 162 -12.70 -7.87 -8.15
CA ALA A 162 -11.75 -8.98 -8.11
C ALA A 162 -12.17 -10.08 -7.11
N GLY A 163 -12.55 -9.70 -5.88
CA GLY A 163 -13.03 -10.64 -4.86
C GLY A 163 -14.32 -11.36 -5.26
N ALA A 164 -15.31 -10.64 -5.79
CA ALA A 164 -16.57 -11.22 -6.26
C ALA A 164 -16.34 -12.22 -7.40
N THR A 165 -15.42 -11.89 -8.32
CA THR A 165 -15.02 -12.82 -9.39
C THR A 165 -14.36 -14.08 -8.83
N ALA A 166 -13.58 -13.97 -7.75
CA ALA A 166 -13.00 -15.13 -7.09
C ALA A 166 -14.07 -16.05 -6.47
N ILE A 167 -15.17 -15.49 -5.96
CA ILE A 167 -16.27 -16.28 -5.42
C ILE A 167 -17.05 -16.98 -6.54
N TRP A 168 -17.41 -16.26 -7.61
CA TRP A 168 -18.24 -16.80 -8.69
C TRP A 168 -17.48 -17.69 -9.67
N LYS A 169 -16.25 -17.30 -10.03
CA LYS A 169 -15.44 -17.95 -11.07
C LYS A 169 -13.96 -17.96 -10.68
N GLN A 170 -13.62 -18.77 -9.67
CA GLN A 170 -12.26 -18.93 -9.13
C GLN A 170 -11.16 -19.04 -10.20
N ARG A 171 -11.37 -19.82 -11.26
CA ARG A 171 -10.38 -19.95 -12.35
C ARG A 171 -10.18 -18.65 -13.13
N LEU A 172 -11.25 -17.90 -13.40
CA LEU A 172 -11.12 -16.59 -14.05
C LEU A 172 -10.40 -15.60 -13.14
N ALA A 173 -10.70 -15.61 -11.83
CA ALA A 173 -10.00 -14.76 -10.86
C ALA A 173 -8.50 -15.07 -10.77
N LEU A 174 -8.11 -16.34 -10.82
CA LEU A 174 -6.70 -16.71 -10.69
C LEU A 174 -5.90 -16.57 -11.99
N VAL A 175 -6.54 -16.77 -13.15
CA VAL A 175 -5.88 -16.76 -14.47
C VAL A 175 -5.98 -15.41 -15.17
N ILE A 176 -7.17 -14.79 -15.15
CA ILE A 176 -7.52 -13.65 -16.02
C ILE A 176 -7.67 -12.36 -15.21
N PHE A 177 -8.24 -12.42 -14.01
CA PHE A 177 -8.60 -11.24 -13.22
C PHE A 177 -7.60 -10.96 -12.09
N PHE A 178 -6.67 -10.06 -12.37
CA PHE A 178 -5.97 -9.20 -11.42
C PHE A 178 -5.29 -9.82 -10.17
N SER A 179 -5.25 -11.11 -9.90
CA SER A 179 -4.93 -11.53 -8.53
C SER A 179 -3.42 -11.78 -8.29
N PRO A 180 -2.81 -12.87 -8.80
CA PRO A 180 -1.37 -13.09 -8.58
C PRO A 180 -0.50 -12.17 -9.45
N GLN A 181 -0.91 -11.93 -10.70
CA GLN A 181 -0.11 -11.17 -11.68
C GLN A 181 0.08 -9.72 -11.28
N VAL A 182 -0.93 -9.15 -10.62
CA VAL A 182 -1.00 -7.73 -10.23
C VAL A 182 -0.29 -7.48 -8.94
N SER A 183 -0.45 -8.39 -7.98
CA SER A 183 0.35 -8.39 -6.76
C SER A 183 1.84 -8.50 -7.11
N ARG A 184 2.19 -9.38 -8.07
CA ARG A 184 3.55 -9.49 -8.63
C ARG A 184 4.04 -8.17 -9.23
N THR A 185 3.33 -7.62 -10.22
CA THR A 185 3.79 -6.40 -10.92
C THR A 185 3.81 -5.20 -9.98
N PHE A 186 2.91 -5.15 -9.00
CA PHE A 186 2.92 -4.16 -7.93
C PHE A 186 4.17 -4.27 -7.07
N PHE A 187 4.49 -5.43 -6.51
CA PHE A 187 5.66 -5.59 -5.63
C PHE A 187 6.98 -5.39 -6.38
N VAL A 188 7.13 -5.95 -7.58
CA VAL A 188 8.33 -5.71 -8.41
C VAL A 188 8.43 -4.22 -8.77
N GLY A 189 7.33 -3.60 -9.15
CA GLY A 189 7.25 -2.16 -9.42
C GLY A 189 7.65 -1.32 -8.23
N LEU A 190 7.09 -1.61 -7.05
CA LEU A 190 7.40 -0.93 -5.80
C LEU A 190 8.88 -1.07 -5.45
N GLY A 191 9.46 -2.27 -5.57
CA GLY A 191 10.89 -2.48 -5.33
C GLY A 191 11.78 -1.68 -6.28
N VAL A 192 11.46 -1.66 -7.57
CA VAL A 192 12.17 -0.86 -8.58
C VAL A 192 12.04 0.63 -8.28
N ASP A 193 10.83 1.10 -7.99
CA ASP A 193 10.58 2.51 -7.69
C ASP A 193 11.28 2.95 -6.39
N LEU A 194 11.30 2.12 -5.35
CA LEU A 194 12.06 2.39 -4.12
C LEU A 194 13.58 2.48 -4.38
N ILE A 195 14.14 1.72 -5.32
CA ILE A 195 15.56 1.85 -5.69
C ILE A 195 15.83 3.20 -6.36
N ILE A 196 14.97 3.61 -7.29
CA ILE A 196 15.17 4.80 -8.13
C ILE A 196 14.81 6.08 -7.37
N GLN A 197 13.61 6.09 -6.78
CA GLN A 197 12.94 7.26 -6.22
C GLN A 197 12.89 7.25 -4.70
N LYS A 198 13.38 6.17 -4.08
CA LYS A 198 13.37 6.03 -2.62
C LYS A 198 11.92 6.24 -2.13
N GLN A 199 11.73 6.99 -1.07
CA GLN A 199 10.42 7.22 -0.46
C GLN A 199 9.62 8.35 -1.12
N LYS A 200 10.06 8.89 -2.27
CA LYS A 200 9.35 9.97 -2.98
C LYS A 200 8.41 9.48 -4.10
N GLY A 201 8.50 8.21 -4.48
CA GLY A 201 7.69 7.62 -5.56
C GLY A 201 6.41 6.96 -5.04
N MET A 202 6.16 5.72 -5.46
CA MET A 202 4.98 4.91 -5.13
C MET A 202 4.74 4.84 -3.61
N GLY A 203 5.81 4.70 -2.80
CA GLY A 203 5.70 4.71 -1.33
C GLY A 203 5.03 5.98 -0.80
N ARG A 204 5.42 7.16 -1.31
CA ARG A 204 4.74 8.41 -0.96
C ARG A 204 3.29 8.43 -1.41
N GLY A 205 3.01 7.88 -2.59
CA GLY A 205 1.64 7.73 -3.09
C GLY A 205 0.77 6.86 -2.18
N LEU A 206 1.33 5.78 -1.64
CA LEU A 206 0.66 4.90 -0.67
C LEU A 206 0.36 5.63 0.64
N ILE A 207 1.36 6.31 1.21
CA ILE A 207 1.16 7.15 2.41
C ILE A 207 0.08 8.18 2.13
N TYR A 208 0.19 8.92 1.03
CA TYR A 208 -0.75 9.98 0.70
C TYR A 208 -2.18 9.47 0.47
N LEU A 209 -2.35 8.25 -0.05
CA LEU A 209 -3.67 7.65 -0.22
C LEU A 209 -4.25 7.07 1.08
N PHE A 210 -3.44 6.40 1.90
CA PHE A 210 -3.91 5.65 3.07
C PHE A 210 -3.86 6.41 4.40
N ASP A 211 -2.97 7.40 4.53
CA ASP A 211 -2.79 8.14 5.76
C ASP A 211 -3.79 9.30 5.85
N ARG A 212 -4.70 9.20 6.83
CA ARG A 212 -5.66 10.25 7.19
C ARG A 212 -5.53 10.64 8.66
N ASN A 213 -4.38 10.37 9.25
CA ASN A 213 -4.09 10.70 10.63
C ASN A 213 -3.95 12.22 10.81
N SER A 214 -4.64 12.76 11.82
CA SER A 214 -4.57 14.19 12.15
C SER A 214 -3.17 14.64 12.57
N ALA A 215 -2.34 13.72 13.10
CA ALA A 215 -0.98 13.98 13.52
C ALA A 215 0.01 14.13 12.34
N HIS A 216 -0.37 13.74 11.12
CA HIS A 216 0.52 13.78 9.95
C HIS A 216 0.07 14.78 8.87
N LEU A 217 -1.01 15.53 9.12
CA LEU A 217 -1.61 16.42 8.14
C LEU A 217 -0.62 17.49 7.65
N ALA A 218 0.18 18.08 8.54
CA ALA A 218 1.13 19.11 8.14
C ALA A 218 2.14 18.60 7.10
N ASP A 219 2.69 17.38 7.26
CA ASP A 219 3.58 16.79 6.27
C ASP A 219 2.84 16.43 4.98
N LEU A 220 1.64 15.85 5.07
CA LEU A 220 0.84 15.51 3.89
C LEU A 220 0.45 16.73 3.07
N TYR A 221 0.10 17.85 3.70
CA TYR A 221 -0.23 19.11 3.01
C TYR A 221 0.99 19.82 2.45
N THR A 222 2.13 19.80 3.14
CA THR A 222 3.35 20.51 2.69
C THR A 222 4.06 19.75 1.58
N SER A 223 4.31 18.47 1.81
CA SER A 223 5.13 17.64 0.92
C SER A 223 4.29 17.04 -0.21
N GLY A 224 3.02 16.71 0.05
CA GLY A 224 2.09 16.15 -0.93
C GLY A 224 2.56 14.83 -1.55
N TYR A 225 1.93 14.46 -2.67
CA TYR A 225 2.41 13.40 -3.55
C TYR A 225 2.69 13.96 -4.95
N LYS A 226 3.97 14.00 -5.31
CA LYS A 226 4.45 14.55 -6.58
C LYS A 226 5.33 13.52 -7.31
N PRO A 227 4.74 12.49 -7.93
CA PRO A 227 5.51 11.42 -8.56
C PRO A 227 6.33 11.95 -9.72
N GLN A 228 7.63 11.63 -9.70
CA GLN A 228 8.53 11.91 -10.81
C GLN A 228 8.14 11.08 -12.04
N LEU A 229 8.62 11.48 -13.21
CA LEU A 229 8.33 10.79 -14.47
C LEU A 229 8.69 9.30 -14.41
N SER A 230 9.79 8.93 -13.76
CA SER A 230 10.17 7.51 -13.63
C SER A 230 9.16 6.71 -12.82
N THR A 231 8.60 7.25 -11.73
CA THR A 231 7.54 6.60 -10.96
C THR A 231 6.31 6.36 -11.82
N ARG A 232 5.92 7.36 -12.63
CA ARG A 232 4.79 7.21 -13.56
C ARG A 232 5.06 6.12 -14.59
N ILE A 233 6.27 6.08 -15.16
CA ILE A 233 6.68 5.02 -16.09
C ILE A 233 6.58 3.65 -15.41
N VAL A 234 7.08 3.50 -14.17
CA VAL A 234 6.97 2.23 -13.43
C VAL A 234 5.50 1.84 -13.22
N ILE A 235 4.64 2.78 -12.82
CA ILE A 235 3.20 2.53 -12.66
C ILE A 235 2.57 2.09 -13.98
N TYR A 236 2.81 2.81 -15.08
CA TYR A 236 2.23 2.46 -16.39
C TYR A 236 2.72 1.10 -16.90
N VAL A 237 4.01 0.80 -16.76
CA VAL A 237 4.58 -0.49 -17.17
C VAL A 237 3.97 -1.61 -16.32
N THR A 238 3.87 -1.44 -15.00
CA THR A 238 3.34 -2.48 -14.11
C THR A 238 1.83 -2.69 -14.29
N LEU A 239 1.09 -1.64 -14.67
CA LEU A 239 -0.32 -1.74 -15.08
C LEU A 239 -0.48 -2.42 -16.45
N GLY A 240 0.42 -2.17 -17.41
CA GLY A 240 0.39 -2.81 -18.72
C GLY A 240 0.79 -4.29 -18.69
N LEU A 241 1.60 -4.70 -17.70
CA LEU A 241 2.04 -6.09 -17.49
C LEU A 241 1.10 -6.93 -16.61
N THR A 242 0.00 -6.34 -16.13
CA THR A 242 -1.02 -6.94 -15.27
C THR A 242 -2.05 -7.68 -16.10
#